data_AF-A0AAW0QDU0-F1
#
_entry.id   AF-A0AAW0QDU0-F1
#
_cell.length_a   1.000
_cell.length_b   1.000
_cell.length_c   1.000
_cell.angle_alpha   90.00
_cell.angle_beta   90.00
_cell.angle_gamma   90.00
#
_symmetry.space_group_name_H-M   'P 1'
#
loop_
_entity.id
_entity.type
_entity.pdbx_description
1 polymer ?
#
loop_
_entity_poly.entity_id
_entity_poly.type
_entity_poly.pdbx_seq_one_letter_code
_entity_poly.pdbx_strand_id
1 'polypeptide(L)'
;MHTSAFLSSLLVSLLPAATAQWCKGQPNKPGYCTPQTWTNLTTADSPKTGECEDACWGVASDAGDWGANLTGVAAGQRRSVVGYACGFSLGRGPNQPDPLEFDFQNQDILDIYQGAIDRFATADGRVAATGTMVCQGKSLQWWVD
;
A
#
# COMPACT_ATOMS: atom_id res chain seq x y z
N MET A 1 -18.97 -65.58 8.27
CA MET A 1 -17.76 -64.75 8.01
C MET A 1 -17.97 -63.99 6.72
N HIS A 2 -18.42 -62.74 6.76
CA HIS A 2 -18.47 -61.83 5.60
C HIS A 2 -17.93 -60.47 6.08
N THR A 3 -16.76 -60.09 5.57
CA THR A 3 -16.11 -58.80 5.80
C THR A 3 -16.38 -57.91 4.58
N SER A 4 -17.22 -56.89 4.73
CA SER A 4 -17.37 -55.82 3.75
C SER A 4 -16.50 -54.64 4.16
N ALA A 5 -15.48 -54.36 3.35
CA ALA A 5 -14.61 -53.20 3.47
C ALA A 5 -15.31 -51.98 2.86
N PHE A 6 -15.53 -50.94 3.66
CA PHE A 6 -15.93 -49.61 3.18
C PHE A 6 -14.68 -48.81 2.82
N LEU A 7 -14.49 -48.54 1.53
CA LEU A 7 -13.54 -47.53 1.06
C LEU A 7 -14.18 -46.14 1.22
N SER A 8 -13.75 -45.39 2.23
CA SER A 8 -14.01 -43.95 2.34
C SER A 8 -12.98 -43.19 1.50
N SER A 9 -13.39 -42.75 0.31
CA SER A 9 -12.64 -41.79 -0.50
C SER A 9 -12.71 -40.39 0.13
N LEU A 10 -11.63 -39.95 0.77
CA LEU A 10 -11.45 -38.55 1.16
C LEU A 10 -11.18 -37.72 -0.11
N LEU A 11 -12.20 -36.99 -0.60
CA LEU A 11 -11.98 -35.89 -1.53
C LEU A 11 -11.45 -34.69 -0.76
N VAL A 12 -10.15 -34.44 -0.85
CA VAL A 12 -9.52 -33.20 -0.41
C VAL A 12 -9.79 -32.14 -1.47
N SER A 13 -10.72 -31.22 -1.19
CA SER A 13 -10.98 -30.07 -2.05
C SER A 13 -9.83 -29.05 -1.91
N LEU A 14 -8.96 -28.97 -2.92
CA LEU A 14 -7.99 -27.90 -3.09
C LEU A 14 -8.73 -26.61 -3.46
N LEU A 15 -9.21 -25.87 -2.45
CA LEU A 15 -9.65 -24.50 -2.64
C LEU A 15 -8.42 -23.64 -2.95
N PRO A 16 -8.41 -22.85 -4.04
CA PRO A 16 -7.36 -21.87 -4.24
C PRO A 16 -7.38 -20.91 -3.05
N ALA A 17 -6.22 -20.71 -2.41
CA ALA A 17 -6.07 -19.69 -1.39
C ALA A 17 -6.34 -18.34 -2.05
N ALA A 18 -7.49 -17.74 -1.76
CA ALA A 18 -7.72 -16.34 -2.08
C ALA A 18 -6.69 -15.55 -1.29
N THR A 19 -5.69 -14.97 -1.96
CA THR A 19 -4.78 -14.02 -1.34
C THR A 19 -5.64 -12.85 -0.86
N ALA A 20 -5.63 -12.60 0.45
CA ALA A 20 -6.35 -11.46 1.00
C ALA A 20 -5.81 -10.18 0.34
N GLN A 21 -6.72 -9.39 -0.25
CA GLN A 21 -6.40 -8.14 -0.92
C GLN A 21 -6.59 -6.99 0.07
N TRP A 22 -5.68 -6.92 1.05
CA TRP A 22 -5.73 -5.96 2.15
C TRP A 22 -5.61 -4.53 1.66
N CYS A 23 -4.85 -4.32 0.58
CA CYS A 23 -4.66 -2.99 0.00
C CYS A 23 -5.96 -2.35 -0.50
N LYS A 24 -7.02 -3.15 -0.75
CA LYS A 24 -8.32 -2.59 -1.15
C LYS A 24 -8.98 -1.79 -0.02
N GLY A 25 -8.69 -2.13 1.24
CA GLY A 25 -9.26 -1.46 2.41
C GLY A 25 -10.78 -1.32 2.36
N GLN A 26 -11.27 -0.14 2.75
CA GLN A 26 -12.65 0.31 2.69
C GLN A 26 -12.79 1.46 1.67
N PRO A 27 -12.95 1.18 0.36
CA PRO A 27 -12.87 2.19 -0.70
C PRO A 27 -13.97 3.26 -0.64
N ASN A 28 -15.00 3.08 0.18
CA ASN A 28 -16.07 4.05 0.39
C ASN A 28 -15.81 5.01 1.55
N LYS A 29 -14.70 4.85 2.29
CA LYS A 29 -14.30 5.77 3.36
C LYS A 29 -13.44 6.87 2.73
N PRO A 30 -13.95 8.11 2.59
CA PRO A 30 -13.15 9.17 2.01
C PRO A 30 -11.95 9.47 2.90
N GLY A 31 -10.77 9.51 2.29
CA GLY A 31 -9.55 10.02 2.93
C GLY A 31 -9.41 11.53 2.78
N TYR A 32 -8.26 12.07 3.18
CA TYR A 32 -7.94 13.50 3.07
C TYR A 32 -7.00 13.81 1.91
N CYS A 33 -6.52 12.77 1.23
CA CYS A 33 -5.56 12.86 0.16
C CYS A 33 -6.16 12.47 -1.19
N THR A 34 -5.66 13.09 -2.25
CA THR A 34 -6.00 12.71 -3.62
C THR A 34 -4.72 12.55 -4.43
N PRO A 35 -4.37 11.33 -4.86
CA PRO A 35 -3.23 11.10 -5.75
C PRO A 35 -3.41 11.88 -7.06
N GLN A 36 -2.36 12.57 -7.50
CA GLN A 36 -2.37 13.42 -8.70
C GLN A 36 -1.58 12.79 -9.83
N THR A 37 -0.40 12.23 -9.52
CA THR A 37 0.50 11.64 -10.52
C THR A 37 0.97 10.27 -10.06
N TRP A 38 1.38 9.45 -11.02
CA TRP A 38 1.88 8.10 -10.82
C TRP A 38 3.06 7.89 -11.77
N THR A 39 4.16 7.39 -11.26
CA THR A 39 5.38 7.09 -12.02
C THR A 39 5.92 5.75 -11.58
N ASN A 40 6.15 4.87 -12.56
CA ASN A 40 6.69 3.54 -12.30
C ASN A 40 8.17 3.63 -11.92
N LEU A 41 8.54 3.04 -10.78
CA LEU A 41 9.92 2.88 -10.33
C LEU A 41 10.32 1.39 -10.25
N THR A 42 9.48 0.48 -10.71
CA THR A 42 9.66 -0.96 -10.55
C THR A 42 10.93 -1.43 -11.25
N THR A 43 11.78 -2.11 -10.49
CA THR A 43 13.00 -2.79 -10.95
C THR A 43 13.00 -4.25 -10.48
N ALA A 44 14.05 -4.99 -10.84
CA ALA A 44 14.26 -6.36 -10.35
C ALA A 44 14.54 -6.42 -8.83
N ASP A 45 14.86 -5.30 -8.19
CA ASP A 45 15.13 -5.22 -6.75
C ASP A 45 13.92 -4.70 -5.96
N SER A 46 12.85 -4.27 -6.65
CA SER A 46 11.65 -3.76 -5.99
C SER A 46 10.93 -4.82 -5.15
N PRO A 47 10.20 -4.41 -4.11
CA PRO A 47 9.42 -5.31 -3.27
C PRO A 47 8.43 -6.16 -4.07
N LYS A 48 8.11 -7.33 -3.51
CA LYS A 48 7.06 -8.19 -4.03
C LYS A 48 5.68 -7.66 -3.65
N THR A 49 4.68 -7.90 -4.49
CA THR A 49 3.28 -7.55 -4.21
C THR A 49 2.80 -8.19 -2.91
N GLY A 50 3.27 -9.39 -2.57
CA GLY A 50 3.00 -10.01 -1.27
C GLY A 50 3.54 -9.21 -0.08
N GLU A 51 4.72 -8.60 -0.20
CA GLU A 51 5.29 -7.73 0.84
C GLU A 51 4.49 -6.41 0.97
N CYS A 52 3.91 -5.94 -0.14
CA CYS A 52 2.99 -4.81 -0.12
C CYS A 52 1.64 -5.18 0.52
N GLU A 53 1.12 -6.39 0.30
CA GLU A 53 -0.09 -6.87 1.00
C GLU A 53 0.15 -7.01 2.51
N ASP A 54 1.34 -7.44 2.94
CA ASP A 54 1.71 -7.45 4.36
C ASP A 54 1.74 -6.02 4.95
N ALA A 55 2.30 -5.06 4.21
CA ALA A 55 2.29 -3.66 4.59
C ALA A 55 0.85 -3.11 4.67
N CYS A 56 0.01 -3.43 3.69
CA CYS A 56 -1.41 -3.08 3.67
C CYS A 56 -2.18 -3.68 4.84
N TRP A 57 -1.89 -4.93 5.23
CA TRP A 57 -2.47 -5.53 6.42
C TRP A 57 -2.10 -4.75 7.69
N GLY A 58 -0.83 -4.34 7.81
CA GLY A 58 -0.37 -3.49 8.92
C GLY A 58 -1.11 -2.15 8.98
N VAL A 59 -1.21 -1.45 7.84
CA VAL A 59 -1.94 -0.18 7.72
C VAL A 59 -3.45 -0.34 7.97
N ALA A 60 -4.05 -1.43 7.51
CA ALA A 60 -5.48 -1.71 7.73
C ALA A 60 -5.78 -2.06 9.19
N SER A 61 -4.82 -2.65 9.90
CA SER A 61 -4.95 -3.03 11.32
C SER A 61 -4.83 -1.84 12.27
N ASP A 62 -4.19 -0.75 11.84
CA ASP A 62 -4.11 0.52 12.56
C ASP A 62 -5.01 1.57 11.90
N ALA A 63 -6.32 1.34 12.03
CA ALA A 63 -7.34 2.14 11.37
C ALA A 63 -7.55 3.50 12.04
N GLY A 64 -7.70 4.55 11.23
CA GLY A 64 -8.03 5.89 11.73
C GLY A 64 -7.29 7.00 11.00
N ASP A 65 -7.30 8.17 11.65
CA ASP A 65 -6.54 9.35 11.23
C ASP A 65 -5.09 9.24 11.70
N TRP A 66 -4.18 9.54 10.77
CA TRP A 66 -2.75 9.56 10.97
C TRP A 66 -2.25 10.97 10.67
N GLY A 67 -1.18 11.38 11.35
CA GLY A 67 -0.56 12.69 11.16
C GLY A 67 0.86 12.56 10.63
N ALA A 68 1.25 13.45 9.71
CA ALA A 68 2.64 13.61 9.28
C ALA A 68 3.11 15.05 9.48
N ASN A 69 4.36 15.19 9.92
CA ASN A 69 5.07 16.46 10.00
C ASN A 69 6.32 16.42 9.13
N LEU A 70 6.29 17.18 8.04
CA LEU A 70 7.40 17.37 7.11
C LEU A 70 8.02 18.78 7.22
N THR A 71 7.70 19.53 8.28
CA THR A 71 8.31 20.84 8.55
C THR A 71 9.83 20.70 8.61
N GLY A 72 10.55 21.57 7.91
CA GLY A 72 12.01 21.51 7.78
C GLY A 72 12.56 20.36 6.92
N VAL A 73 11.73 19.45 6.40
CA VAL A 73 12.17 18.43 5.43
C VAL A 73 12.41 19.10 4.07
N ALA A 74 13.61 18.94 3.53
CA ALA A 74 13.96 19.55 2.24
C ALA A 74 13.27 18.84 1.07
N ALA A 75 13.10 19.54 -0.06
CA ALA A 75 12.61 18.94 -1.29
C ALA A 75 13.49 17.76 -1.72
N GLY A 76 12.87 16.64 -2.09
CA GLY A 76 13.55 15.39 -2.45
C GLY A 76 13.96 14.51 -1.26
N GLN A 77 13.84 14.99 -0.01
CA GLN A 77 14.00 14.13 1.17
C GLN A 77 12.70 13.37 1.46
N ARG A 78 12.87 12.15 1.97
CA ARG A 78 11.78 11.22 2.29
C ARG A 78 11.72 10.97 3.80
N ARG A 79 10.51 10.81 4.32
CA ARG A 79 10.22 10.31 5.66
C ARG A 79 9.42 9.02 5.52
N SER A 80 9.95 7.93 6.05
CA SER A 80 9.22 6.65 6.12
C SER A 80 8.04 6.81 7.07
N VAL A 81 6.88 6.35 6.63
CA VAL A 81 5.62 6.31 7.38
C VAL A 81 5.26 4.86 7.67
N VAL A 82 5.44 3.97 6.69
CA VAL A 82 5.27 2.52 6.84
C VAL A 82 6.63 1.86 6.60
N GLY A 83 7.11 1.12 7.60
CA GLY A 83 8.45 0.54 7.64
C GLY A 83 8.54 -0.95 7.28
N TYR A 84 7.59 -1.47 6.51
CA TYR A 84 7.62 -2.84 6.01
C TYR A 84 8.59 -2.98 4.83
N ALA A 85 8.82 -4.20 4.34
CA ALA A 85 9.69 -4.46 3.18
C ALA A 85 9.21 -3.72 1.92
N CYS A 86 7.89 -3.63 1.71
CA CYS A 86 7.28 -2.68 0.78
C CYS A 86 6.88 -1.43 1.56
N GLY A 87 7.79 -0.46 1.64
CA GLY A 87 7.65 0.73 2.46
C GLY A 87 6.69 1.74 1.87
N PHE A 88 6.24 2.68 2.71
CA PHE A 88 5.57 3.90 2.28
C PHE A 88 6.28 5.10 2.87
N SER A 89 6.63 6.05 2.02
CA SER A 89 7.32 7.27 2.42
C SER A 89 6.64 8.51 1.87
N LEU A 90 6.77 9.61 2.61
CA LEU A 90 6.28 10.94 2.25
C LEU A 90 7.42 11.93 2.15
N GLY A 91 7.23 12.96 1.32
CA GLY A 91 8.19 14.02 1.11
C GLY A 91 7.49 15.30 0.70
N ARG A 92 8.23 16.40 0.78
CA ARG A 92 7.73 17.72 0.40
C ARG A 92 7.42 17.74 -1.09
N GLY A 93 6.17 18.08 -1.43
CA GLY A 93 5.79 18.33 -2.82
C GLY A 93 6.36 19.66 -3.34
N PRO A 94 6.33 19.89 -4.66
CA PRO A 94 6.85 21.13 -5.26
C PRO A 94 6.22 22.39 -4.64
N ASN A 95 7.06 23.39 -4.35
CA ASN A 95 6.66 24.73 -3.87
C ASN A 95 5.89 24.77 -2.54
N GLN A 96 5.94 23.70 -1.73
CA GLN A 96 5.21 23.68 -0.48
C GLN A 96 5.99 24.39 0.63
N PRO A 97 5.44 25.42 1.31
CA PRO A 97 6.13 26.12 2.39
C PRO A 97 5.99 25.40 3.74
N ASP A 98 6.68 25.90 4.75
CA ASP A 98 6.46 25.52 6.15
C ASP A 98 5.38 26.39 6.82
N PRO A 99 4.71 25.88 7.87
CA PRO A 99 4.78 24.50 8.36
C PRO A 99 4.09 23.50 7.41
N LEU A 100 4.62 22.28 7.32
CA LEU A 100 4.07 21.21 6.48
C LEU A 100 3.63 20.04 7.35
N GLU A 101 2.51 20.24 8.02
CA GLU A 101 1.83 19.24 8.85
C GLU A 101 0.46 18.96 8.27
N PHE A 102 0.00 17.71 8.25
CA PHE A 102 -1.30 17.34 7.72
C PHE A 102 -1.74 15.99 8.25
N ASP A 103 -3.06 15.78 8.20
CA ASP A 103 -3.65 14.49 8.49
C ASP A 103 -3.96 13.74 7.19
N PHE A 104 -3.97 12.42 7.29
CA PHE A 104 -4.44 11.50 6.26
C PHE A 104 -5.13 10.32 6.95
N GLN A 105 -6.06 9.67 6.26
CA GLN A 105 -6.64 8.41 6.71
C GLN A 105 -5.69 7.27 6.35
N ASN A 106 -5.71 6.18 7.13
CA ASN A 106 -5.02 4.96 6.73
C ASN A 106 -5.48 4.46 5.33
N GLN A 107 -6.74 4.73 4.96
CA GLN A 107 -7.27 4.46 3.61
C GLN A 107 -6.50 5.20 2.50
N ASP A 108 -6.01 6.42 2.74
CA ASP A 108 -5.21 7.15 1.75
C ASP A 108 -3.93 6.40 1.38
N ILE A 109 -3.30 5.71 2.35
CA ILE A 109 -2.13 4.87 2.10
C ILE A 109 -2.52 3.59 1.35
N LEU A 110 -3.61 2.93 1.78
CA LEU A 110 -4.10 1.71 1.13
C LEU A 110 -4.43 1.95 -0.34
N ASP A 111 -5.08 3.07 -0.66
CA ASP A 111 -5.39 3.48 -2.03
C ASP A 111 -4.11 3.73 -2.86
N ILE A 112 -3.04 4.25 -2.24
CA ILE A 112 -1.74 4.40 -2.90
C ILE A 112 -1.12 3.03 -3.21
N TYR A 113 -1.07 2.11 -2.25
CA TYR A 113 -0.54 0.76 -2.48
C TYR A 113 -1.34 0.03 -3.56
N GLN A 114 -2.67 -0.02 -3.42
CA GLN A 114 -3.54 -0.68 -4.40
C GLN A 114 -3.38 -0.05 -5.78
N GLY A 115 -3.35 1.29 -5.84
CA GLY A 115 -3.16 2.00 -7.10
C GLY A 115 -1.80 1.76 -7.75
N ALA A 116 -0.73 1.56 -6.96
CA ALA A 116 0.59 1.23 -7.47
C ALA A 116 0.63 -0.21 -8.00
N ILE A 117 0.08 -1.16 -7.23
CA ILE A 117 -0.03 -2.58 -7.62
C ILE A 117 -0.83 -2.70 -8.92
N ASP A 118 -2.01 -2.09 -9.01
CA ASP A 118 -2.89 -2.18 -10.18
C ASP A 118 -2.24 -1.62 -11.46
N ARG A 119 -1.39 -0.60 -11.32
CA ARG A 119 -0.75 0.08 -12.46
C ARG A 119 0.56 -0.57 -12.89
N PHE A 120 1.36 -1.03 -11.93
CA PHE A 120 2.79 -1.26 -12.16
C PHE A 120 3.29 -2.63 -11.70
N ALA A 121 2.45 -3.46 -11.05
CA ALA A 121 2.87 -4.81 -10.69
C ALA A 121 3.31 -5.60 -11.93
N THR A 122 4.52 -6.15 -11.88
CA THR A 122 5.09 -6.96 -12.96
C THR A 122 4.56 -8.39 -12.91
N ALA A 123 4.82 -9.16 -13.98
CA ALA A 123 4.45 -10.57 -14.04
C ALA A 123 5.14 -11.43 -12.96
N ASP A 124 6.33 -11.04 -12.50
CA ASP A 124 7.02 -11.70 -11.38
C ASP A 124 6.60 -11.13 -10.01
N GLY A 125 5.56 -10.29 -9.99
CA GLY A 125 4.94 -9.75 -8.78
C GLY A 125 5.81 -8.73 -8.07
N ARG A 126 6.54 -7.86 -8.78
CA ARG A 126 7.27 -6.74 -8.19
C ARG A 126 6.56 -5.43 -8.44
N VAL A 127 6.69 -4.48 -7.52
CA VAL A 127 6.11 -3.15 -7.67
C VAL A 127 6.94 -2.11 -6.93
N ALA A 128 7.19 -0.99 -7.58
CA ALA A 128 7.57 0.26 -6.93
C ALA A 128 7.02 1.45 -7.72
N ALA A 129 6.64 2.49 -7.02
CA ALA A 129 6.03 3.67 -7.61
C ALA A 129 6.32 4.94 -6.81
N THR A 130 6.27 6.07 -7.49
CA THR A 130 6.23 7.39 -6.88
C THR A 130 5.17 8.25 -7.54
N GLY A 131 4.81 9.33 -6.90
CA GLY A 131 3.97 10.34 -7.50
C GLY A 131 3.77 11.49 -6.55
N THR A 132 2.81 12.33 -6.91
CA THR A 132 2.35 13.43 -6.08
C THR A 132 0.92 13.21 -5.63
N MET A 133 0.57 13.81 -4.50
CA MET A 133 -0.80 13.86 -4.01
C MET A 133 -1.05 15.20 -3.34
N VAL A 134 -2.33 15.54 -3.19
CA VAL A 134 -2.75 16.71 -2.42
C VAL A 134 -3.50 16.23 -1.19
N CYS A 135 -3.02 16.56 0.01
CA CYS A 135 -3.68 16.27 1.27
C CYS A 135 -4.06 17.58 1.96
N GLN A 136 -5.36 17.80 2.20
CA GLN A 136 -5.85 19.04 2.82
C GLN A 136 -5.28 20.33 2.17
N GLY A 137 -5.18 20.34 0.83
CA GLY A 137 -4.64 21.47 0.06
C GLY A 137 -3.10 21.57 0.01
N LYS A 138 -2.36 20.64 0.63
CA LYS A 138 -0.90 20.61 0.64
C LYS A 138 -0.39 19.59 -0.38
N SER A 139 0.51 20.04 -1.27
CA SER A 139 1.15 19.17 -2.25
C SER A 139 2.27 18.36 -1.62
N LEU A 140 2.26 17.05 -1.86
CA LEU A 140 3.19 16.08 -1.30
C LEU A 140 3.74 15.17 -2.40
N GLN A 141 4.91 14.61 -2.15
CA GLN A 141 5.44 13.48 -2.90
C GLN A 141 5.34 12.21 -2.07
N TRP A 142 5.05 11.08 -2.70
CA TRP A 142 4.93 9.78 -2.06
C TRP A 142 5.76 8.73 -2.80
N TRP A 143 6.13 7.67 -2.08
CA TRP A 143 6.83 6.49 -2.62
C TRP A 143 6.28 5.21 -2.00
N VAL A 144 6.18 4.19 -2.86
CA VAL A 144 6.02 2.78 -2.51
C VAL A 144 7.25 2.07 -3.09
N ASP A 145 8.18 1.63 -2.25
CA ASP A 145 9.43 0.97 -2.64
C ASP A 145 10.06 0.15 -1.52
#